data_AF-A0A6J1WWH5-F1
#
_entry.id   AF-A0A6J1WWH5-F1
#
_cell.length_a   1.000
_cell.length_b   1.000
_cell.length_c   1.000
_cell.angle_alpha   90.00
_cell.angle_beta   90.00
_cell.angle_gamma   90.00
#
_symmetry.space_group_name_H-M   'P 1'
#
loop_
_entity.id
_entity.type
_entity.pdbx_description
1 polymer ?
#
loop_
_entity_poly.entity_id
_entity_poly.type
_entity_poly.pdbx_seq_one_letter_code
_entity_poly.pdbx_strand_id
1 'polypeptide(L)'
;MVRKYERMSGRQSWNEEDMAKAVQAVVSGKMGYKLAARTFHIPRSTLQRRASKIRYQQPDDPKTLMGHYRRVFTDSQEKDLVGYIKSMEKHFMGVSRRDIRELAFQYAEDNHLNHPFDVNSRMAGEDWVRNFLKRNPELLHKSEREFELEPVNFDQFYHFMCQHS
;
A
#
# COMPACT_ATOMS: atom_id res chain seq x y z
N MET A 1 0.03 14.89 -14.00
CA MET A 1 0.68 13.74 -14.67
C MET A 1 1.75 13.23 -13.71
N VAL A 2 1.65 11.99 -13.19
CA VAL A 2 2.65 11.46 -12.25
C VAL A 2 3.94 11.23 -13.04
N ARG A 3 5.05 11.87 -12.63
CA ARG A 3 6.35 11.65 -13.26
C ARG A 3 6.68 10.16 -13.19
N LYS A 4 6.92 9.51 -14.33
CA LYS A 4 7.44 8.15 -14.38
C LYS A 4 8.85 8.19 -13.79
N TYR A 5 8.96 7.91 -12.49
CA TYR A 5 10.25 7.91 -11.81
C TYR A 5 11.03 6.66 -12.22
N GLU A 6 12.07 6.86 -13.01
CA GLU A 6 13.05 5.81 -13.27
C GLU A 6 13.97 5.72 -12.07
N ARG A 7 13.98 4.56 -11.41
CA ARG A 7 14.79 4.34 -10.22
C ARG A 7 16.26 4.32 -10.62
N MET A 8 16.99 5.36 -10.22
CA MET A 8 18.43 5.49 -10.50
C MET A 8 19.30 4.47 -9.73
N SER A 9 18.79 3.87 -8.65
CA SER A 9 19.59 2.92 -7.85
C SER A 9 19.58 1.50 -8.43
N GLY A 10 20.75 0.94 -8.74
CA GLY A 10 20.95 -0.48 -9.08
C GLY A 10 20.81 -1.46 -7.90
N ARG A 11 20.18 -1.06 -6.80
CA ARG A 11 20.00 -1.91 -5.62
C ARG A 11 18.94 -2.98 -5.93
N GLN A 12 19.22 -4.24 -5.61
CA GLN A 12 18.39 -5.42 -5.97
C GLN A 12 18.28 -5.69 -7.48
N SER A 13 19.25 -5.28 -8.30
CA SER A 13 19.29 -5.66 -9.72
C SER A 13 19.74 -7.12 -9.97
N TRP A 14 19.84 -7.94 -8.93
CA TRP A 14 20.31 -9.32 -9.01
C TRP A 14 19.11 -10.28 -9.09
N ASN A 15 19.29 -11.40 -9.79
CA ASN A 15 18.26 -12.43 -9.94
C ASN A 15 18.05 -13.19 -8.61
N GLU A 16 16.79 -13.41 -8.24
CA GLU A 16 16.41 -14.16 -7.04
C GLU A 16 16.91 -15.61 -7.09
N GLU A 17 16.90 -16.23 -8.28
CA GLU A 17 17.41 -17.59 -8.48
C GLU A 17 18.91 -17.69 -8.21
N ASP A 18 19.68 -16.71 -8.71
CA ASP A 18 21.13 -16.67 -8.51
C ASP A 18 21.46 -16.43 -7.03
N MET A 19 20.62 -15.65 -6.32
CA MET A 19 20.74 -15.47 -4.89
C MET A 19 20.46 -16.75 -4.12
N ALA A 20 19.45 -17.53 -4.49
CA ALA A 20 19.16 -18.82 -3.87
C ALA A 20 20.35 -19.78 -4.05
N LYS A 21 20.89 -19.88 -5.27
CA LYS A 21 22.07 -20.72 -5.58
C LYS A 21 23.30 -20.28 -4.80
N ALA A 22 23.58 -18.97 -4.75
CA ALA A 22 24.71 -18.41 -4.01
C ALA A 22 24.60 -18.68 -2.51
N VAL A 23 23.41 -18.51 -1.93
CA VAL A 23 23.16 -18.78 -0.51
C VAL A 23 23.34 -20.27 -0.21
N GLN A 24 22.80 -21.16 -1.04
CA GLN A 24 22.97 -22.61 -0.87
C GLN A 24 24.44 -23.02 -0.95
N ALA A 25 25.21 -22.48 -1.89
CA ALA A 25 26.64 -22.76 -2.03
C ALA A 25 27.46 -22.31 -0.80
N VAL A 26 27.07 -21.19 -0.17
CA VAL A 26 27.74 -20.67 1.04
C VAL A 26 27.29 -21.39 2.32
N VAL A 27 26.02 -21.75 2.43
CA VAL A 27 25.50 -22.49 3.60
C VAL A 27 26.03 -23.93 3.60
N SER A 28 26.09 -24.59 2.44
CA SER A 28 26.68 -25.94 2.29
C SER A 28 28.20 -25.99 2.38
N GLY A 29 28.88 -24.83 2.54
CA GLY A 29 30.33 -24.76 2.66
C GLY A 29 31.11 -24.95 1.35
N LYS A 30 30.42 -25.10 0.20
CA LYS A 30 31.05 -25.27 -1.13
C LYS A 30 31.81 -24.04 -1.61
N MET A 31 31.36 -22.83 -1.22
CA MET A 31 32.01 -21.57 -1.60
C MET A 31 32.05 -20.58 -0.44
N GLY A 32 33.13 -19.79 -0.36
CA GLY A 32 33.19 -18.63 0.54
C GLY A 32 32.42 -17.42 -0.02
N TYR A 33 31.99 -16.51 0.86
CA TYR A 33 31.20 -15.32 0.51
C TYR A 33 31.79 -14.49 -0.65
N LYS A 34 33.12 -14.32 -0.70
CA LYS A 34 33.80 -13.53 -1.73
C LYS A 34 33.75 -14.19 -3.11
N LEU A 35 33.88 -15.52 -3.15
CA LEU A 35 33.82 -16.29 -4.37
C LEU A 35 32.39 -16.33 -4.91
N ALA A 36 31.42 -16.69 -4.06
CA ALA A 36 30.01 -16.73 -4.44
C ALA A 36 29.50 -15.35 -4.92
N ALA A 37 29.88 -14.25 -4.26
CA ALA A 37 29.52 -12.90 -4.69
C ALA A 37 30.01 -12.58 -6.12
N ARG A 38 31.22 -13.03 -6.49
CA ARG A 38 31.77 -12.83 -7.83
C ARG A 38 31.12 -13.76 -8.87
N THR A 39 30.96 -15.03 -8.54
CA THR A 39 30.41 -16.05 -9.45
C THR A 39 28.96 -15.77 -9.83
N PHE A 40 28.15 -15.33 -8.87
CA PHE A 40 26.72 -15.08 -9.07
C PHE A 40 26.39 -13.60 -9.27
N HIS A 41 27.40 -12.72 -9.41
CA HIS A 41 27.23 -11.27 -9.59
C HIS A 41 26.33 -10.61 -8.53
N ILE A 42 26.48 -11.01 -7.26
CA ILE A 42 25.65 -10.54 -6.15
C ILE A 42 26.49 -9.73 -5.16
N PRO A 43 25.96 -8.61 -4.62
CA PRO A 43 26.64 -7.88 -3.56
C PRO A 43 26.89 -8.75 -2.32
N ARG A 44 28.16 -8.90 -1.94
CA ARG A 44 28.61 -9.71 -0.80
C ARG A 44 27.81 -9.44 0.48
N SER A 45 27.55 -8.17 0.81
CA SER A 45 26.81 -7.78 2.02
C SER A 45 25.38 -8.31 2.02
N THR A 46 24.74 -8.39 0.84
CA THR A 46 23.38 -8.93 0.70
C THR A 46 23.40 -10.45 0.83
N LEU A 47 24.36 -11.11 0.20
CA LEU A 47 24.57 -12.56 0.32
C LEU A 47 24.84 -12.95 1.78
N GLN A 48 25.71 -12.23 2.47
CA GLN A 48 26.02 -12.45 3.88
C GLN A 48 24.78 -12.31 4.76
N ARG A 49 24.02 -11.22 4.60
CA ARG A 49 22.78 -11.00 5.35
C ARG A 49 21.81 -12.18 5.19
N ARG A 50 21.60 -12.65 3.95
CA ARG A 50 20.67 -13.76 3.65
C ARG A 50 21.18 -15.10 4.17
N ALA A 51 22.46 -15.41 3.98
CA ALA A 51 23.03 -16.67 4.49
C ALA A 51 23.02 -16.73 6.02
N SER A 52 23.26 -15.60 6.71
CA SER A 52 23.13 -15.51 8.16
C SER A 52 21.70 -15.79 8.63
N LYS A 53 20.67 -15.24 7.95
CA LYS A 53 19.26 -15.52 8.29
C LYS A 53 18.96 -17.02 8.25
N ILE A 54 19.42 -17.73 7.22
CA ILE A 54 19.23 -19.19 7.12
C ILE A 54 20.00 -19.94 8.20
N ARG A 55 21.26 -19.57 8.46
CA ARG A 55 22.10 -20.21 9.48
C ARG A 55 21.53 -20.08 10.89
N TYR A 56 20.90 -18.94 11.20
CA TYR A 56 20.32 -18.65 12.51
C TYR A 56 18.79 -18.84 12.56
N GLN A 57 18.19 -19.47 11.54
CA GLN A 57 16.74 -19.73 11.45
C GLN A 57 15.88 -18.49 11.77
N GLN A 58 16.32 -17.31 11.33
CA GLN A 58 15.53 -16.10 11.52
C GLN A 58 14.29 -16.15 10.62
N PRO A 59 13.12 -15.69 11.08
CA PRO A 59 11.92 -15.60 10.26
C PRO A 59 12.19 -14.85 8.96
N ASP A 60 11.54 -15.29 7.88
CA ASP A 60 11.51 -14.52 6.64
C ASP A 60 10.67 -13.26 6.89
N ASP A 61 11.36 -12.15 7.14
CA ASP A 61 10.70 -10.84 7.12
C ASP A 61 10.05 -10.67 5.74
N PRO A 62 8.77 -10.25 5.68
CA PRO A 62 8.14 -9.94 4.41
C PRO A 62 9.03 -8.98 3.64
N LYS A 63 9.21 -9.24 2.33
CA LYS A 63 10.03 -8.41 1.42
C LYS A 63 9.64 -6.95 1.66
N THR A 64 10.46 -6.21 2.41
CA THR A 64 10.14 -4.83 2.74
C THR A 64 10.10 -4.07 1.43
N LEU A 65 8.90 -3.64 1.02
CA LEU A 65 8.72 -2.81 -0.16
C LEU A 65 9.67 -1.62 -0.03
N MET A 66 10.58 -1.49 -0.99
CA MET A 66 11.64 -0.50 -0.90
C MET A 66 11.08 0.86 -1.30
N GLY A 67 10.77 1.68 -0.29
CA GLY A 67 10.22 3.03 -0.46
C GLY A 67 9.52 3.51 0.81
N HIS A 68 9.38 4.82 0.95
CA HIS A 68 8.66 5.43 2.06
C HIS A 68 7.13 5.23 1.94
N TYR A 69 6.62 5.00 0.73
CA TYR A 69 5.20 4.91 0.50
C TYR A 69 4.67 3.52 0.89
N ARG A 70 3.96 3.46 2.02
CA ARG A 70 3.20 2.30 2.45
C ARG A 70 1.73 2.55 2.17
N ARG A 71 1.01 1.50 1.77
CA ARG A 71 -0.46 1.54 1.70
C ARG A 71 -0.98 1.70 3.13
N VAL A 72 -1.89 2.64 3.32
CA VAL A 72 -2.54 2.88 4.63
C VAL A 72 -3.49 1.74 4.97
N PHE A 73 -4.19 1.22 3.96
CA PHE A 73 -5.16 0.13 4.10
C PHE A 73 -4.63 -1.17 3.49
N THR A 74 -5.01 -2.29 4.10
CA THR A 74 -4.85 -3.63 3.51
C THR A 74 -5.82 -3.83 2.34
N ASP A 75 -5.59 -4.89 1.56
CA ASP A 75 -6.49 -5.21 0.43
C ASP A 75 -7.93 -5.55 0.86
N SER A 76 -8.13 -6.04 2.09
CA SER A 76 -9.47 -6.27 2.65
C SER A 76 -10.13 -4.95 3.06
N GLN A 77 -9.41 -4.12 3.81
CA GLN A 77 -9.89 -2.80 4.26
C GLN A 77 -10.22 -1.88 3.08
N GLU A 78 -9.40 -1.93 2.01
CA GLU A 78 -9.65 -1.16 0.80
C GLU A 78 -10.95 -1.59 0.11
N LYS A 79 -11.29 -2.88 0.11
CA LYS A 79 -12.57 -3.38 -0.43
C LYS A 79 -13.76 -2.96 0.42
N ASP A 80 -13.63 -2.98 1.75
CA ASP A 80 -14.68 -2.53 2.66
C ASP A 80 -14.97 -1.05 2.41
N LEU A 81 -13.93 -0.23 2.30
CA LEU A 81 -14.03 1.20 1.97
C LEU A 81 -14.72 1.44 0.61
N VAL A 82 -14.40 0.67 -0.42
CA VAL A 82 -15.08 0.71 -1.72
C VAL A 82 -16.56 0.36 -1.59
N GLY A 83 -16.90 -0.64 -0.76
CA GLY A 83 -18.27 -1.02 -0.45
C GLY A 83 -19.06 0.12 0.19
N TYR A 84 -18.47 0.81 1.16
CA TYR A 84 -19.08 1.97 1.80
C TYR A 84 -19.32 3.11 0.81
N ILE A 85 -18.35 3.43 -0.04
CA ILE A 85 -18.48 4.50 -1.04
C ILE A 85 -19.61 4.18 -2.04
N LYS A 86 -19.75 2.92 -2.47
CA LYS A 86 -20.85 2.51 -3.36
C LYS A 86 -22.23 2.63 -2.70
N SER A 87 -22.32 2.27 -1.41
CA SER A 87 -23.55 2.47 -0.65
C SER A 87 -23.88 3.95 -0.52
N MET A 88 -22.88 4.81 -0.25
CA MET A 88 -23.06 6.26 -0.22
C MET A 88 -23.53 6.80 -1.57
N GLU A 89 -22.92 6.37 -2.68
CA GLU A 89 -23.33 6.79 -4.03
C GLU A 89 -24.76 6.38 -4.40
N LYS A 90 -25.26 5.27 -3.83
CA LYS A 90 -26.65 4.84 -4.01
C LYS A 90 -27.64 5.73 -3.25
N HIS A 91 -27.26 6.23 -2.08
CA HIS A 91 -28.13 7.00 -1.18
C HIS A 91 -28.03 8.51 -1.40
N PHE A 92 -26.86 9.00 -1.79
CA PHE A 92 -26.57 10.41 -2.05
C PHE A 92 -26.30 10.59 -3.53
N MET A 93 -26.74 11.72 -4.11
CA MET A 93 -26.62 12.02 -5.53
C MET A 93 -25.17 12.40 -5.91
N GLY A 94 -24.22 11.50 -5.65
CA GLY A 94 -22.79 11.66 -5.93
C GLY A 94 -21.94 11.60 -4.67
N VAL A 95 -20.73 11.04 -4.82
CA VAL A 95 -19.68 11.07 -3.81
C VAL A 95 -18.51 11.87 -4.39
N SER A 96 -18.20 12.99 -3.75
CA SER A 96 -17.10 13.84 -4.17
C SER A 96 -15.75 13.24 -3.75
N ARG A 97 -14.66 13.69 -4.39
CA ARG A 97 -13.31 13.29 -3.95
C ARG A 97 -13.01 13.74 -2.52
N ARG A 98 -13.63 14.83 -2.07
CA ARG A 98 -13.50 15.34 -0.71
C ARG A 98 -14.08 14.34 0.27
N ASP A 99 -15.26 13.82 -0.03
CA ASP A 99 -16.02 12.87 0.77
C ASP A 99 -15.22 11.56 0.95
N ILE A 100 -14.62 11.07 -0.14
CA ILE A 100 -13.75 9.87 -0.11
C ILE A 100 -12.52 10.11 0.80
N ARG A 101 -11.98 11.33 0.82
CA ARG A 101 -10.82 11.68 1.65
C ARG A 101 -11.19 11.79 3.13
N GLU A 102 -12.36 12.33 3.45
CA GLU A 102 -12.89 12.41 4.82
C GLU A 102 -13.24 11.02 5.35
N LEU A 103 -13.96 10.21 4.55
CA LEU A 103 -14.30 8.83 4.90
C LEU A 103 -13.05 7.98 5.16
N ALA A 104 -12.02 8.11 4.32
CA ALA A 104 -10.77 7.41 4.51
C ALA A 104 -10.05 7.81 5.82
N PHE A 105 -10.10 9.09 6.19
CA PHE A 105 -9.53 9.53 7.47
C PHE A 105 -10.28 8.91 8.64
N GLN A 106 -11.61 9.01 8.65
CA GLN A 106 -12.44 8.47 9.71
C GLN A 106 -12.29 6.95 9.85
N TYR A 107 -12.33 6.22 8.73
CA TYR A 107 -12.11 4.77 8.73
C TYR A 107 -10.74 4.41 9.31
N ALA A 108 -9.70 5.21 9.06
CA ALA A 108 -8.38 4.94 9.59
C ALA A 108 -8.28 5.20 11.11
N GLU A 109 -8.88 6.27 11.61
CA GLU A 109 -8.96 6.59 13.05
C GLU A 109 -9.77 5.52 13.82
N ASP A 110 -10.93 5.11 13.29
CA ASP A 110 -11.81 4.13 13.93
C ASP A 110 -11.19 2.73 13.99
N ASN A 111 -10.39 2.37 12.98
CA ASN A 111 -9.63 1.12 12.97
C ASN A 111 -8.27 1.25 13.66
N HIS A 112 -7.97 2.39 14.29
CA HIS A 112 -6.71 2.72 14.96
C HIS A 112 -5.47 2.43 14.10
N LEU A 113 -5.54 2.76 12.82
CA LEU A 113 -4.48 2.55 11.85
C LEU A 113 -3.48 3.70 11.87
N ASN A 114 -2.20 3.39 11.85
CA ASN A 114 -1.17 4.41 11.66
C ASN A 114 -1.23 4.94 10.22
N HIS A 115 -1.55 6.23 10.05
CA HIS A 115 -1.72 6.85 8.75
C HIS A 115 -1.00 8.21 8.63
N PRO A 116 -0.57 8.60 7.41
CA PRO A 116 0.05 9.90 7.14
C PRO A 116 -0.96 11.01 6.83
N PHE A 117 -2.24 10.81 7.12
CA PHE A 117 -3.29 11.79 6.81
C PHE A 117 -3.21 13.02 7.72
N ASP A 118 -3.75 14.14 7.23
CA ASP A 118 -3.72 15.39 7.97
C ASP A 118 -4.83 15.39 9.04
N VAL A 119 -4.41 15.35 10.30
CA VAL A 119 -5.31 15.34 11.47
C VAL A 119 -6.01 16.70 11.64
N ASN A 120 -5.37 17.81 11.26
CA ASN A 120 -5.98 19.14 11.41
C ASN A 120 -7.15 19.30 10.43
N SER A 121 -6.93 18.88 9.19
CA SER A 121 -7.98 18.91 8.16
C SER A 121 -8.93 17.72 8.23
N ARG A 122 -8.62 16.69 9.05
CA ARG A 122 -9.35 15.41 9.17
C ARG A 122 -9.60 14.73 7.82
N MET A 123 -8.57 14.71 6.96
CA MET A 123 -8.70 14.27 5.58
C MET A 123 -7.46 13.54 5.06
N ALA A 124 -7.67 12.53 4.23
CA ALA A 124 -6.61 11.91 3.45
C ALA A 124 -6.02 12.91 2.43
N GLY A 125 -4.78 12.69 1.97
CA GLY A 125 -4.14 13.57 0.99
C GLY A 125 -4.67 13.42 -0.45
N GLU A 126 -4.43 14.44 -1.29
CA GLU A 126 -4.81 14.41 -2.72
C GLU A 126 -4.14 13.27 -3.51
N ASP A 127 -2.88 12.98 -3.19
CA ASP A 127 -2.16 11.86 -3.82
C ASP A 127 -2.72 10.50 -3.40
N TRP A 128 -3.22 10.41 -2.16
CA TRP A 128 -3.85 9.19 -1.67
C TRP A 128 -5.13 8.90 -2.45
N VAL A 129 -6.05 9.87 -2.58
CA VAL A 129 -7.32 9.67 -3.31
C VAL A 129 -7.08 9.40 -4.79
N ARG A 130 -6.11 10.08 -5.41
CA ARG A 130 -5.73 9.84 -6.81
C ARG A 130 -5.26 8.39 -7.02
N ASN A 131 -4.42 7.88 -6.13
CA ASN A 131 -3.93 6.51 -6.21
C ASN A 131 -5.03 5.48 -5.86
N PHE A 132 -5.90 5.78 -4.91
CA PHE A 132 -7.05 4.95 -4.54
C PHE A 132 -8.03 4.79 -5.71
N LEU A 133 -8.43 5.89 -6.35
CA LEU A 133 -9.30 5.85 -7.53
C LEU A 133 -8.64 5.18 -8.74
N LYS A 134 -7.32 5.26 -8.87
CA LYS A 134 -6.58 4.53 -9.91
C LYS A 134 -6.64 3.01 -9.71
N ARG A 135 -6.69 2.54 -8.46
CA ARG A 135 -6.82 1.12 -8.11
C ARG A 135 -8.28 0.64 -8.18
N ASN A 136 -9.23 1.53 -7.95
CA ASN A 136 -10.67 1.25 -7.93
C ASN A 136 -11.39 2.10 -9.00
N PRO A 137 -11.17 1.82 -10.30
CA PRO A 137 -11.72 2.62 -11.40
C PRO A 137 -13.26 2.58 -11.46
N GLU A 138 -13.90 1.61 -10.82
CA GLU A 138 -15.36 1.52 -10.74
C GLU A 138 -16.00 2.72 -10.01
N LEU A 139 -15.24 3.39 -9.13
CA LEU A 139 -15.69 4.60 -8.42
C LEU A 139 -15.57 5.88 -9.26
N LEU A 140 -14.98 5.81 -10.46
CA LEU A 140 -14.81 6.96 -11.36
C LEU A 140 -16.01 7.21 -12.28
N HIS A 141 -17.06 6.40 -12.21
CA HIS A 141 -18.28 6.65 -12.98
C HIS A 141 -18.99 7.88 -12.42
N LYS A 142 -18.81 9.03 -13.10
CA LYS A 142 -19.68 10.18 -12.91
C LYS A 142 -21.08 9.77 -13.33
N SER A 143 -22.02 9.68 -12.39
CA SER A 143 -23.41 9.83 -12.78
C SER A 143 -23.55 11.26 -13.32
N GLU A 144 -23.85 11.37 -14.61
CA GLU A 144 -24.19 12.62 -15.29
C GLU A 144 -25.54 13.12 -14.76
N ARG A 145 -25.58 13.62 -13.52
CA ARG A 145 -26.77 14.30 -13.00
C ARG A 145 -26.33 15.53 -12.24
N GLU A 146 -26.29 16.62 -13.00
CA GLU A 146 -26.23 17.99 -12.52
C GLU A 146 -27.51 18.28 -11.72
N PHE A 147 -27.43 18.22 -10.40
CA PHE A 147 -28.45 18.79 -9.52
C PHE A 147 -27.77 19.42 -8.32
N GLU A 148 -28.30 20.56 -7.88
CA GLU A 148 -27.81 21.34 -6.73
C GLU A 148 -27.75 20.43 -5.49
N LEU A 149 -26.53 20.14 -5.02
CA LEU A 149 -26.27 19.23 -3.90
C LEU A 149 -26.23 20.01 -2.59
N GLU A 150 -27.17 19.72 -1.69
CA GLU A 150 -27.01 19.98 -0.26
C GLU A 150 -25.83 19.15 0.27
N PRO A 151 -24.98 19.71 1.15
CA PRO A 151 -23.84 18.99 1.70
C PRO A 151 -24.30 17.77 2.49
N VAL A 152 -23.71 16.61 2.17
CA VAL A 152 -23.97 15.35 2.87
C VAL A 152 -23.56 15.49 4.33
N ASN A 153 -24.49 15.25 5.27
CA ASN A 153 -24.19 15.20 6.69
C ASN A 153 -23.53 13.85 7.03
N PHE A 154 -22.19 13.83 6.98
CA PHE A 154 -21.38 12.63 7.17
C PHE A 154 -21.54 11.98 8.55
N ASP A 155 -21.66 12.78 9.62
CA ASP A 155 -21.81 12.27 10.99
C ASP A 155 -23.09 11.44 11.13
N GLN A 156 -24.17 11.89 10.50
CA GLN A 156 -25.45 11.18 10.55
C GLN A 156 -25.44 9.88 9.73
N PHE A 157 -24.78 9.87 8.57
CA PHE A 157 -24.67 8.66 7.75
C PHE A 157 -23.77 7.61 8.40
N TYR A 158 -22.61 8.03 8.93
CA TYR A 158 -21.68 7.10 9.55
C TYR A 158 -22.27 6.45 10.82
N HIS A 159 -22.98 7.23 11.64
CA HIS A 159 -23.74 6.69 12.78
C HIS A 159 -24.83 5.70 12.37
N PHE A 160 -25.57 5.98 11.28
CA PHE A 160 -26.58 5.06 10.76
C PHE A 160 -25.98 3.72 10.32
N MET A 161 -24.77 3.75 9.75
CA MET A 161 -24.07 2.55 9.30
C MET A 161 -23.52 1.71 10.47
N CYS A 162 -23.01 2.34 11.53
CA CYS A 162 -22.53 1.63 12.73
C CYS A 162 -23.67 0.95 13.53
N GLN A 163 -24.92 1.36 13.35
CA GLN A 163 -26.08 0.76 14.03
C GLN A 163 -26.63 -0.51 13.35
N HIS A 164 -26.19 -0.83 12.13
CA HIS A 164 -26.69 -1.96 11.33
C HIS A 164 -25.61 -3.01 11.01
N SER A 165 -24.51 -3.03 11.77
CA SER A 165 -23.44 -4.04 11.68
C SER A 165 -23.61 -5.14 12.74
#